data_AF-J0A1V5-F1
#
_entry.id   AF-J0A1V5-F1
#
_cell.length_a   1.000
_cell.length_b   1.000
_cell.length_c   1.000
_cell.angle_alpha   90.00
_cell.angle_beta   90.00
_cell.angle_gamma   90.00
#
_symmetry.space_group_name_H-M   'P 1'
#
loop_
_entity.id
_entity.type
_entity.pdbx_description
1 polymer ?
#
loop_
_entity_poly.entity_id
_entity_poly.type
_entity_poly.pdbx_seq_one_letter_code
_entity_poly.pdbx_strand_id
1 'polypeptide(L)'
;MSDFEVPPKAKGFKRLFKALFYSKDGLKCAWAEESAFRQIVILALFCIVLASYLAKDFLEWGLLIVPCFLSVVVELINSSIEKAVDFTGTEFHPLAKKAKDMASSAQLIGLIFWAFVWGRYLLALYLK
;
A
#
# COMPACT_ATOMS: atom_id res chain seq x y z
N MET A 1 -29.22 1.49 -21.20
CA MET A 1 -27.75 1.30 -21.22
C MET A 1 -27.17 2.70 -21.38
N SER A 2 -26.75 3.36 -20.29
CA SER A 2 -26.13 4.69 -20.41
C SER A 2 -24.72 4.50 -20.96
N ASP A 3 -24.43 5.12 -22.11
CA ASP A 3 -23.09 5.13 -22.69
C ASP A 3 -22.11 5.75 -21.69
N PHE A 4 -21.32 4.91 -21.04
CA PHE A 4 -20.22 5.33 -20.19
C PHE A 4 -19.10 5.81 -21.10
N GLU A 5 -19.16 7.08 -21.53
CA GLU A 5 -18.07 7.69 -22.30
C GLU A 5 -16.81 7.70 -21.44
N VAL A 6 -15.87 6.82 -21.76
CA VAL A 6 -14.53 6.85 -21.17
C VAL A 6 -13.87 8.15 -21.62
N PRO A 7 -13.56 9.10 -20.70
CA PRO A 7 -13.06 10.40 -21.09
C PRO A 7 -11.74 10.26 -21.87
N PRO A 8 -11.51 11.10 -22.89
CA PRO A 8 -10.36 10.98 -23.76
C PRO A 8 -9.05 11.03 -22.96
N LYS A 9 -8.17 10.04 -23.20
CA LYS A 9 -6.85 9.94 -22.55
C LYS A 9 -6.04 11.20 -22.84
N ALA A 10 -5.76 11.99 -21.79
CA ALA A 10 -4.91 13.17 -21.90
C ALA A 10 -3.51 12.76 -22.41
N LYS A 11 -2.89 13.58 -23.28
CA LYS A 11 -1.55 13.37 -23.85
C LYS A 11 -0.52 14.32 -23.22
N GLY A 12 0.75 13.91 -23.20
CA GLY A 12 1.88 14.76 -22.74
C GLY A 12 1.85 15.12 -21.25
N PHE A 13 2.37 16.31 -20.90
CA PHE A 13 2.41 16.83 -19.51
C PHE A 13 1.02 16.93 -18.86
N LYS A 14 -0.04 17.18 -19.64
CA LYS A 14 -1.43 17.14 -19.14
C LYS A 14 -1.83 15.76 -18.62
N ARG A 15 -1.26 14.66 -19.15
CA ARG A 15 -1.45 13.30 -18.61
C ARG A 15 -0.76 13.12 -17.28
N LEU A 16 0.46 13.62 -17.14
CA LEU A 16 1.23 13.53 -15.91
C LEU A 16 0.55 14.31 -14.78
N PHE A 17 0.09 15.53 -15.07
CA PHE A 17 -0.69 16.33 -14.12
C PHE A 17 -2.02 15.66 -13.75
N LYS A 18 -2.79 15.13 -14.72
CA LYS A 18 -4.02 14.37 -14.40
C LYS A 18 -3.73 13.10 -13.58
N ALA A 19 -2.66 12.37 -13.88
CA ALA A 19 -2.25 11.20 -13.11
C ALA A 19 -1.92 11.58 -11.67
N LEU A 20 -1.18 12.68 -11.45
CA LEU A 20 -0.89 13.20 -10.10
C LEU A 20 -2.16 13.62 -9.35
N PHE A 21 -3.15 14.20 -10.03
CA PHE A 21 -4.44 14.55 -9.41
C PHE A 21 -5.29 13.32 -9.08
N TYR A 22 -5.42 12.35 -9.98
CA TYR A 22 -6.11 11.08 -9.69
C TYR A 22 -5.40 10.29 -8.57
N SER A 23 -4.07 10.35 -8.51
CA SER A 23 -3.30 9.77 -7.39
C SER A 23 -3.67 10.40 -6.05
N LYS A 24 -3.96 11.72 -6.01
CA LYS A 24 -4.40 12.39 -4.76
C LYS A 24 -5.78 11.92 -4.32
N ASP A 25 -6.73 11.79 -5.24
CA ASP A 25 -8.08 11.36 -4.90
C ASP A 25 -8.11 9.90 -4.43
N GLY A 26 -7.32 9.03 -5.09
CA GLY A 26 -7.14 7.64 -4.64
C GLY A 26 -6.55 7.54 -3.23
N LEU A 27 -5.51 8.32 -2.92
CA LEU A 27 -4.92 8.38 -1.58
C LEU A 27 -5.88 8.95 -0.54
N LYS A 28 -6.67 9.97 -0.88
CA LYS A 28 -7.69 10.52 0.02
C LYS A 28 -8.79 9.50 0.32
N CYS A 29 -9.27 8.79 -0.70
CA CYS A 29 -10.27 7.73 -0.55
C CYS A 29 -9.73 6.61 0.36
N ALA A 30 -8.53 6.09 0.09
CA ALA A 30 -7.89 5.10 0.95
C ALA A 30 -7.72 5.61 2.38
N TRP A 31 -7.26 6.85 2.56
CA TRP A 31 -7.11 7.44 3.89
C TRP A 31 -8.44 7.60 4.64
N ALA A 32 -9.51 8.01 3.97
CA ALA A 32 -10.81 8.23 4.60
C ALA A 32 -11.53 6.91 4.93
N GLU A 33 -11.53 5.96 3.99
CA GLU A 33 -12.37 4.76 4.06
C GLU A 33 -11.65 3.59 4.72
N GLU A 34 -10.32 3.48 4.61
CA GLU A 34 -9.58 2.28 5.01
C GLU A 34 -8.79 2.49 6.30
N SER A 35 -9.25 1.85 7.38
CA SER A 35 -8.55 1.89 8.68
C SER A 35 -7.20 1.21 8.62
N ALA A 36 -7.09 0.08 7.91
CA ALA A 36 -5.84 -0.66 7.72
C ALA A 36 -4.79 0.20 6.99
N PHE A 37 -5.17 0.88 5.91
CA PHE A 37 -4.30 1.84 5.22
C PHE A 37 -3.75 2.91 6.16
N ARG A 38 -4.60 3.54 7.00
CA ARG A 38 -4.14 4.52 7.99
C ARG A 38 -3.14 3.92 8.97
N GLN A 39 -3.42 2.73 9.50
CA GLN A 39 -2.53 2.06 10.45
C GLN A 39 -1.16 1.76 9.83
N ILE A 40 -1.13 1.24 8.60
CA ILE A 40 0.10 0.90 7.88
C ILE A 40 0.91 2.15 7.54
N VAL A 41 0.26 3.24 7.10
CA VAL A 41 0.96 4.50 6.84
C VAL A 41 1.53 5.11 8.12
N ILE A 42 0.77 5.13 9.22
CA ILE A 42 1.25 5.65 10.52
C ILE A 42 2.44 4.83 11.01
N LEU A 43 2.35 3.49 10.95
CA LEU A 43 3.44 2.61 11.31
C LEU A 43 4.67 2.82 10.40
N ALA A 44 4.46 2.97 9.09
CA ALA A 44 5.52 3.26 8.13
C ALA A 44 6.25 4.56 8.47
N LEU A 45 5.51 5.63 8.76
CA LEU A 45 6.09 6.92 9.15
C LEU A 45 6.88 6.81 10.45
N PHE A 46 6.34 6.12 11.46
CA PHE A 46 7.06 5.87 12.70
C PHE A 46 8.36 5.09 12.47
N CYS A 47 8.31 4.02 11.68
CA CYS A 47 9.48 3.21 11.31
C CYS A 47 10.49 4.03 10.49
N ILE A 48 10.07 4.90 9.57
CA ILE A 48 10.98 5.77 8.80
C ILE A 48 11.73 6.73 9.74
N VAL A 49 11.01 7.37 10.67
CA VAL A 49 11.62 8.26 11.67
C VAL A 49 12.62 7.47 12.53
N LEU A 50 12.24 6.29 13.01
CA LEU A 50 13.10 5.44 13.82
C LEU A 50 14.33 4.95 13.04
N ALA A 51 14.18 4.58 11.77
CA ALA A 51 15.28 4.18 10.90
C ALA A 51 16.30 5.31 10.71
N SER A 52 15.86 6.58 10.63
CA SER A 52 16.75 7.74 10.57
C SER A 52 17.63 7.93 11.82
N TYR A 53 17.26 7.36 12.96
CA TYR A 53 18.08 7.37 14.18
C TYR A 53 18.91 6.10 14.37
N LEU A 54 18.40 4.94 13.93
CA LEU A 54 19.07 3.65 14.16
C LEU A 54 20.09 3.30 13.07
N ALA A 55 19.81 3.63 11.82
CA ALA A 55 20.65 3.27 10.69
C ALA A 55 21.99 3.99 10.72
N LYS A 56 23.07 3.25 10.45
CA LYS A 56 24.45 3.79 10.47
C LYS A 56 24.86 4.42 9.15
N ASP A 57 24.24 3.98 8.06
CA ASP A 57 24.48 4.48 6.71
C ASP A 57 23.20 4.44 5.87
N PHE A 58 23.32 4.94 4.63
CA PHE A 58 22.20 5.00 3.69
C PHE A 58 21.66 3.62 3.29
N LEU A 59 22.51 2.59 3.25
CA LEU A 59 22.10 1.24 2.86
C LEU A 59 21.27 0.59 3.96
N GLU A 60 21.70 0.70 5.22
CA GLU A 60 20.93 0.26 6.37
C GLU A 60 19.58 1.00 6.46
N TRP A 61 19.59 2.32 6.24
CA TRP A 61 18.38 3.13 6.24
C TRP A 61 17.40 2.71 5.13
N GLY A 62 17.92 2.52 3.91
CA GLY A 62 17.14 2.03 2.77
C GLY A 62 16.54 0.65 3.02
N LEU A 63 17.32 -0.28 3.59
CA LEU A 63 16.86 -1.63 3.94
C LEU A 63 15.66 -1.59 4.89
N LEU A 64 15.67 -0.71 5.89
CA LEU A 64 14.58 -0.58 6.86
C LEU A 64 13.32 0.06 6.27
N ILE A 65 13.45 0.90 5.25
CA ILE A 65 12.36 1.71 4.71
C ILE A 65 11.65 1.06 3.52
N VAL A 66 12.38 0.30 2.69
CA VAL A 66 11.80 -0.45 1.56
C VAL A 66 10.57 -1.28 1.96
N PRO A 67 10.59 -2.12 3.02
CA PRO A 67 9.41 -2.89 3.42
C PRO A 67 8.24 -1.99 3.86
N CYS A 68 8.52 -0.85 4.50
CA CYS A 68 7.48 0.11 4.89
C CYS A 68 6.70 0.62 3.66
N PHE A 69 7.43 1.09 2.63
CA PHE A 69 6.82 1.56 1.40
C PHE A 69 6.10 0.45 0.64
N LEU A 70 6.69 -0.75 0.59
CA LEU A 70 6.08 -1.90 -0.07
C LEU A 70 4.72 -2.23 0.54
N SER A 71 4.62 -2.29 1.86
CA SER A 71 3.35 -2.58 2.54
C SER A 71 2.30 -1.48 2.37
N VAL A 72 2.69 -0.20 2.24
CA VAL A 72 1.74 0.87 1.90
C VAL A 72 1.18 0.68 0.48
N VAL A 73 2.03 0.29 -0.47
CA VAL A 73 1.61 0.01 -1.86
C VAL A 73 0.71 -1.22 -1.94
N VAL A 74 1.10 -2.31 -1.27
CA VAL A 74 0.31 -3.55 -1.28
C VAL A 74 -1.04 -3.34 -0.62
N GLU A 75 -1.12 -2.54 0.46
CA GLU A 75 -2.40 -2.18 1.09
C GLU A 75 -3.30 -1.37 0.16
N LEU A 76 -2.76 -0.38 -0.56
CA LEU A 76 -3.52 0.36 -1.58
C LEU A 76 -4.08 -0.55 -2.66
N ILE A 77 -3.29 -1.53 -3.10
CA ILE A 77 -3.73 -2.53 -4.07
C ILE A 77 -4.83 -3.40 -3.44
N ASN A 78 -4.66 -3.85 -2.20
CA ASN A 78 -5.64 -4.64 -1.48
C ASN A 78 -7.00 -3.93 -1.42
N SER A 79 -7.03 -2.70 -0.90
CA SER A 79 -8.27 -1.92 -0.81
C SER A 79 -8.88 -1.60 -2.19
N SER A 80 -8.05 -1.44 -3.24
CA SER A 80 -8.56 -1.24 -4.59
C SER A 80 -9.27 -2.48 -5.14
N ILE A 81 -8.76 -3.68 -4.84
CA ILE A 81 -9.37 -4.95 -5.23
C ILE A 81 -10.66 -5.14 -4.46
N GLU A 82 -10.67 -4.88 -3.14
CA GLU A 82 -11.88 -4.98 -2.32
C GLU A 82 -13.01 -4.11 -2.87
N LYS A 83 -12.75 -2.82 -3.12
CA LYS A 83 -13.74 -1.89 -3.70
C LYS A 83 -14.20 -2.29 -5.09
N ALA A 84 -13.28 -2.75 -5.95
CA ALA A 84 -13.63 -3.20 -7.30
C ALA A 84 -14.53 -4.45 -7.26
N VAL A 85 -14.26 -5.38 -6.34
CA VAL A 85 -15.05 -6.59 -6.15
C VAL A 85 -16.42 -6.25 -5.54
N ASP A 86 -16.47 -5.38 -4.55
CA ASP A 86 -17.72 -4.95 -3.88
C ASP A 86 -18.69 -4.22 -4.83
N PHE A 87 -18.15 -3.52 -5.82
CA PHE A 87 -18.97 -2.89 -6.87
C PHE A 87 -19.73 -3.90 -7.74
N THR A 88 -19.21 -5.13 -7.94
CA THR A 88 -19.76 -6.09 -8.90
C THR A 88 -21.02 -6.84 -8.44
N GLY A 89 -21.49 -6.61 -7.20
CA GLY A 89 -22.77 -7.12 -6.70
C GLY A 89 -22.70 -7.52 -5.22
N THR A 90 -23.85 -7.43 -4.52
CA THR A 90 -23.98 -7.73 -3.09
C THR A 90 -24.17 -9.22 -2.78
N GLU A 91 -24.41 -10.05 -3.81
CA GLU A 91 -24.52 -11.49 -3.62
C GLU A 91 -23.15 -12.13 -3.51
N PHE A 92 -23.03 -13.08 -2.57
CA PHE A 92 -21.79 -13.78 -2.35
C PHE A 92 -21.38 -14.57 -3.60
N HIS A 93 -20.23 -14.23 -4.19
CA HIS A 93 -19.64 -14.98 -5.29
C HIS A 93 -18.33 -15.68 -4.85
N PRO A 94 -18.17 -17.01 -5.03
CA PRO A 94 -16.96 -17.72 -4.61
C PRO A 94 -15.66 -17.16 -5.18
N LEU A 95 -15.67 -16.65 -6.42
CA LEU A 95 -14.50 -15.99 -7.02
C LEU A 95 -14.20 -14.61 -6.41
N ALA A 96 -15.22 -13.85 -6.01
CA ALA A 96 -15.06 -12.57 -5.34
C ALA A 96 -14.36 -12.77 -3.99
N LYS A 97 -14.78 -13.79 -3.23
CA LYS A 97 -14.09 -14.20 -2.00
C LYS A 97 -12.62 -14.53 -2.25
N LYS A 98 -12.32 -15.38 -3.24
CA LYS A 98 -10.94 -15.76 -3.58
C LYS A 98 -10.07 -14.56 -3.95
N ALA A 99 -10.59 -13.61 -4.72
CA ALA A 99 -9.86 -12.40 -5.10
C ALA A 99 -9.47 -11.57 -3.86
N LYS A 100 -10.41 -11.36 -2.93
CA LYS A 100 -10.15 -10.67 -1.66
C LYS A 100 -9.16 -11.43 -0.77
N ASP A 101 -9.32 -12.74 -0.64
CA ASP A 101 -8.42 -13.59 0.16
C ASP A 101 -6.98 -13.51 -0.36
N MET A 102 -6.78 -13.50 -1.69
CA MET A 102 -5.46 -13.36 -2.31
C MET A 102 -4.84 -11.99 -2.09
N ALA A 103 -5.64 -10.92 -2.18
CA ALA A 103 -5.19 -9.55 -1.96
C ALA A 103 -4.75 -9.34 -0.50
N SER A 104 -5.54 -9.83 0.45
CA SER A 104 -5.21 -9.80 1.88
C SER A 104 -3.98 -10.67 2.20
N SER A 105 -3.84 -11.83 1.53
CA SER A 105 -2.64 -12.67 1.66
C SER A 105 -1.36 -11.97 1.17
N ALA A 106 -1.44 -11.19 0.08
CA ALA A 106 -0.30 -10.41 -0.39
C ALA A 106 0.15 -9.40 0.68
N GLN A 107 -0.81 -8.74 1.33
CA GLN A 107 -0.51 -7.81 2.42
C GLN A 107 0.13 -8.51 3.62
N LEU A 108 -0.40 -9.67 4.02
CA LEU A 108 0.17 -10.47 5.10
C LEU A 108 1.64 -10.84 4.83
N ILE A 109 1.95 -11.28 3.61
CA ILE A 109 3.33 -11.62 3.21
C ILE A 109 4.23 -10.39 3.28
N GLY A 110 3.74 -9.22 2.84
CA GLY A 110 4.45 -7.95 2.97
C GLY A 110 4.76 -7.59 4.43
N LEU A 111 3.79 -7.75 5.33
CA LEU A 111 3.97 -7.48 6.77
C LEU A 111 4.95 -8.48 7.43
N ILE A 112 4.93 -9.76 7.04
CA ILE A 112 5.92 -10.74 7.51
C ILE A 112 7.33 -10.34 7.05
N PHE A 113 7.48 -9.94 5.79
CA PHE A 113 8.76 -9.44 5.28
C PHE A 113 9.23 -8.20 6.03
N TRP A 114 8.33 -7.25 6.30
CA TRP A 114 8.63 -6.06 7.10
C TRP A 114 9.13 -6.45 8.50
N ALA A 115 8.37 -7.26 9.22
CA ALA A 115 8.73 -7.71 10.56
C ALA A 115 10.07 -8.45 10.58
N PHE A 116 10.34 -9.29 9.57
CA PHE A 116 11.60 -10.02 9.44
C PHE A 116 12.80 -9.08 9.27
N VAL A 117 12.72 -8.11 8.35
CA VAL A 117 13.80 -7.15 8.09
C VAL A 117 14.10 -6.33 9.34
N TRP A 118 13.07 -5.75 9.96
CA TRP A 118 13.22 -4.94 11.16
C TRP A 118 13.72 -5.76 12.35
N GLY A 119 13.13 -6.93 12.59
CA GLY A 119 13.54 -7.82 13.67
C GLY A 119 15.00 -8.26 13.52
N ARG A 120 15.42 -8.61 12.31
CA ARG A 120 16.81 -9.01 12.05
C ARG A 120 17.79 -7.88 12.24
N TYR A 121 17.43 -6.66 11.83
CA TYR A 121 18.25 -5.46 12.02
C TYR A 121 18.41 -5.13 13.51
N LEU A 122 17.30 -5.07 14.25
CA LEU A 122 17.32 -4.81 15.69
C LEU A 122 18.12 -5.87 16.44
N LEU A 123 17.95 -7.16 16.11
CA LEU A 123 18.74 -8.23 16.71
C LEU A 123 20.25 -8.06 16.46
N ALA A 124 20.66 -7.66 15.24
CA ALA A 124 22.05 -7.34 14.94
C ALA A 124 22.58 -6.12 15.72
N LEU A 125 21.70 -5.17 16.06
CA LEU A 125 22.06 -4.00 16.83
C LEU A 125 22.29 -4.34 18.31
N TYR A 126 21.47 -5.20 18.90
CA TYR A 126 21.58 -5.62 20.31
C TYR A 126 22.68 -6.65 20.59
N LEU A 127 23.05 -7.46 19.59
CA LEU A 127 24.11 -8.48 19.72
C LEU A 127 25.52 -7.94 19.42
N LYS A 128 25.64 -6.65 19.08
CA LYS A 128 26.91 -5.93 18.95
C LYS A 128 27.22 -5.18 20.23
#